data_AF-A0A852V1B5-F1
#
_entry.id   AF-A0A852V1B5-F1
#
_cell.length_a   1.000
_cell.length_b   1.000
_cell.length_c   1.000
_cell.angle_alpha   90.00
_cell.angle_beta   90.00
_cell.angle_gamma   90.00
#
_symmetry.space_group_name_H-M   'P 1'
#
loop_
_entity.id
_entity.type
_entity.pdbx_description
1 polymer ?
#
loop_
_entity_poly.entity_id
_entity_poly.type
_entity_poly.pdbx_seq_one_letter_code
_entity_poly.pdbx_strand_id
1 'polypeptide(L)'
;MTNVAGGTLRRRPAQRRSAERVERMLDECARLLDEVGYEALTTKEVARRAGVPIGTFYQFFSDKQALVRALALRNLDAFLGRIVARLSAAPLSDWAEMTDLAVDEFVAMKRTTPGFGIVDFGEVLSAPGGPAIRGTERMLDAALENNAIVADRLRALVVEQAGGAAGPGLDRALVVAVEAADAVLKLAFRTRPDGDPDLVAECKLLIRRYLAGLLPRT
;
A
#
# COMPACT_ATOMS: atom_id res chain seq x y z
N MET A 1 16.51 0.16 -8.20
CA MET A 1 16.21 1.45 -7.54
C MET A 1 15.53 2.37 -8.57
N THR A 2 14.23 2.22 -8.78
CA THR A 2 13.47 3.10 -9.68
C THR A 2 12.53 3.93 -8.81
N ASN A 3 12.81 5.22 -8.73
CA ASN A 3 12.18 6.20 -7.86
C ASN A 3 10.70 6.43 -8.26
N VAL A 4 9.78 6.05 -7.37
CA VAL A 4 8.31 5.91 -7.61
C VAL A 4 7.54 7.23 -7.41
N ALA A 5 8.18 8.28 -6.91
CA ALA A 5 7.54 9.57 -6.66
C ALA A 5 7.35 10.45 -7.93
N GLY A 6 7.48 9.86 -9.11
CA GLY A 6 7.65 10.56 -10.37
C GLY A 6 6.44 11.35 -10.89
N GLY A 7 5.23 11.02 -10.44
CA GLY A 7 3.97 11.72 -10.79
C GLY A 7 3.36 12.53 -9.64
N THR A 8 3.87 12.38 -8.41
CA THR A 8 3.35 13.05 -7.21
C THR A 8 4.19 14.25 -6.78
N LEU A 9 5.49 14.23 -7.09
CA LEU A 9 6.41 15.32 -6.78
C LEU A 9 6.51 16.31 -7.93
N ARG A 10 6.28 17.59 -7.63
CA ARG A 10 6.53 18.70 -8.58
C ARG A 10 8.01 18.83 -8.94
N ARG A 11 8.90 18.56 -7.98
CA ARG A 11 10.35 18.52 -8.18
C ARG A 11 10.90 17.19 -7.70
N ARG A 12 11.49 16.42 -8.63
CA ARG A 12 12.16 15.17 -8.25
C ARG A 12 13.40 15.46 -7.40
N PRO A 13 13.63 14.71 -6.31
CA PRO A 13 14.83 14.87 -5.50
C PRO A 13 16.07 14.47 -6.31
N ALA A 14 16.82 15.46 -6.79
CA ALA A 14 18.06 15.22 -7.55
C ALA A 14 19.28 14.99 -6.65
N GLN A 15 19.18 15.29 -5.35
CA GLN A 15 20.29 15.23 -4.39
C GLN A 15 19.83 14.55 -3.10
N ARG A 16 20.73 13.84 -2.41
CA ARG A 16 20.46 13.08 -1.17
C ARG A 16 19.68 13.88 -0.12
N ARG A 17 20.07 15.14 0.12
CA ARG A 17 19.39 16.05 1.07
C ARG A 17 17.92 16.33 0.71
N SER A 18 17.59 16.30 -0.58
CA SER A 18 16.23 16.51 -1.07
C SER A 18 15.35 15.29 -0.79
N ALA A 19 15.90 14.08 -1.00
CA ALA A 19 15.20 12.83 -0.68
C ALA A 19 14.97 12.68 0.83
N GLU A 20 15.97 13.01 1.64
CA GLU A 20 15.86 13.00 3.12
C GLU A 20 14.77 13.97 3.63
N ARG A 21 14.53 15.09 2.95
CA ARG A 21 13.43 16.01 3.30
C ARG A 21 12.07 15.41 2.96
N VAL A 22 11.95 14.77 1.80
CA VAL A 22 10.71 14.09 1.39
C VAL A 22 10.37 13.00 2.40
N GLU A 23 11.32 12.13 2.74
CA GLU A 23 11.08 11.07 3.73
C GLU A 23 10.65 11.62 5.09
N ARG A 24 11.32 12.65 5.62
CA ARG A 24 10.89 13.28 6.88
C ARG A 24 9.46 13.83 6.82
N MET A 25 9.07 14.45 5.70
CA MET A 25 7.69 14.94 5.53
C MET A 25 6.68 13.78 5.47
N LEU A 26 7.04 12.66 4.85
CA LEU A 26 6.19 11.46 4.80
C LEU A 26 6.09 10.76 6.15
N ASP A 27 7.18 10.73 6.94
CA ASP A 27 7.19 10.20 8.30
C ASP A 27 6.30 11.00 9.24
N GLU A 28 6.41 12.35 9.19
CA GLU A 28 5.55 13.21 9.99
C GLU A 28 4.09 13.21 9.50
N CYS A 29 3.86 13.06 8.20
CA CYS A 29 2.52 12.83 7.66
C CYS A 29 1.89 11.56 8.26
N ALA A 30 2.64 10.45 8.25
CA ALA A 30 2.18 9.17 8.79
C ALA A 30 1.84 9.27 10.30
N ARG A 31 2.71 9.89 11.11
CA ARG A 31 2.44 10.10 12.54
C ARG A 31 1.22 10.99 12.79
N LEU A 32 1.11 12.09 12.05
CA LEU A 32 -0.04 12.99 12.17
C LEU A 32 -1.35 12.33 11.76
N LEU A 33 -1.34 11.42 10.78
CA LEU A 33 -2.53 10.64 10.43
C LEU A 33 -3.01 9.80 11.61
N ASP A 34 -2.10 9.15 12.36
CA ASP A 34 -2.47 8.40 13.56
C ASP A 34 -2.96 9.30 14.71
N GLU A 35 -2.35 10.49 14.87
CA GLU A 35 -2.68 11.41 15.96
C GLU A 35 -3.99 12.17 15.76
N VAL A 36 -4.25 12.67 14.55
CA VAL A 36 -5.36 13.61 14.28
C VAL A 36 -6.26 13.19 13.13
N GLY A 37 -5.93 12.11 12.41
CA GLY A 37 -6.69 11.64 11.25
C GLY A 37 -6.49 12.49 9.98
N TYR A 38 -7.04 12.02 8.87
CA TYR A 38 -6.87 12.65 7.57
C TYR A 38 -7.51 14.04 7.47
N GLU A 39 -8.69 14.25 8.08
CA GLU A 39 -9.41 15.52 7.94
C GLU A 39 -8.66 16.68 8.59
N ALA A 40 -8.16 16.49 9.82
CA ALA A 40 -7.43 17.50 10.57
C ALA A 40 -5.95 17.65 10.17
N LEU A 41 -5.40 16.72 9.37
CA LEU A 41 -4.05 16.83 8.81
C LEU A 41 -3.89 18.12 7.99
N THR A 42 -2.85 18.90 8.27
CA THR A 42 -2.52 20.11 7.48
C THR A 42 -1.07 20.08 6.97
N THR A 43 -0.84 20.62 5.77
CA THR A 43 0.51 20.73 5.17
C THR A 43 1.45 21.61 6.00
N LYS A 44 0.91 22.63 6.66
CA LYS A 44 1.66 23.52 7.57
C LYS A 44 2.21 22.74 8.76
N GLU A 45 1.38 21.90 9.38
CA GLU A 45 1.79 21.12 10.55
C GLU A 45 2.80 20.03 10.19
N VAL A 46 2.60 19.34 9.06
CA VAL A 46 3.57 18.37 8.54
C VAL A 46 4.93 19.04 8.30
N ALA A 47 4.95 20.18 7.61
CA ALA A 47 6.18 20.91 7.32
C ALA A 47 6.88 21.36 8.61
N ARG A 48 6.12 21.88 9.57
CA ARG A 48 6.62 22.31 10.88
C ARG A 48 7.29 21.15 11.62
N ARG A 49 6.62 20.00 11.75
CA ARG A 49 7.18 18.83 12.45
C ARG A 49 8.38 18.22 11.73
N ALA A 50 8.37 18.23 10.39
CA ALA A 50 9.47 17.70 9.59
C ALA A 50 10.72 18.61 9.59
N GLY A 51 10.64 19.79 10.23
CA GLY A 51 11.70 20.80 10.20
C GLY A 51 11.94 21.36 8.80
N VAL A 52 10.89 21.44 7.97
CA VAL A 52 10.96 21.91 6.58
C VAL A 52 10.19 23.23 6.46
N PRO A 53 10.79 24.30 5.91
CA PRO A 53 10.05 25.53 5.64
C PRO A 53 8.84 25.28 4.76
N ILE A 54 7.70 25.92 5.05
CA ILE A 54 6.46 25.71 4.29
C ILE A 54 6.61 26.02 2.78
N GLY A 55 7.44 27.01 2.43
CA GLY A 55 7.78 27.29 1.03
C GLY A 55 8.53 26.13 0.36
N THR A 56 9.39 25.41 1.09
CA THR A 56 10.09 24.21 0.60
C THR A 56 9.13 23.02 0.47
N PHE A 57 8.17 22.87 1.38
CA PHE A 57 7.11 21.85 1.23
C PHE A 57 6.42 21.98 -0.13
N TYR A 58 5.98 23.19 -0.48
CA TYR A 58 5.26 23.43 -1.74
C TYR A 58 6.10 23.31 -3.02
N GLN A 59 7.43 23.22 -2.89
CA GLN A 59 8.30 22.85 -4.01
C GLN A 59 8.22 21.35 -4.32
N PHE A 60 7.86 20.52 -3.34
CA PHE A 60 7.71 19.07 -3.50
C PHE A 60 6.27 18.66 -3.75
N PHE A 61 5.35 19.13 -2.92
CA PHE A 61 3.94 18.74 -2.94
C PHE A 61 3.04 19.94 -3.23
N SER A 62 2.09 19.80 -4.16
CA SER A 62 1.15 20.88 -4.47
C SER A 62 0.20 21.18 -3.32
N ASP A 63 -0.20 20.14 -2.58
CA ASP A 63 -1.28 20.17 -1.61
C ASP A 63 -1.22 18.93 -0.68
N LYS A 64 -2.21 18.82 0.22
CA LYS A 64 -2.38 17.70 1.15
C LYS A 64 -2.57 16.36 0.41
N GLN A 65 -3.30 16.34 -0.70
CA GLN A 65 -3.58 15.12 -1.45
C GLN A 65 -2.31 14.60 -2.14
N ALA A 66 -1.47 15.47 -2.69
CA ALA A 66 -0.18 15.09 -3.27
C ALA A 66 0.75 14.45 -2.22
N LEU A 67 0.77 14.98 -1.00
CA LEU A 67 1.52 14.40 0.12
C LEU A 67 0.99 13.01 0.49
N VAL A 68 -0.33 12.88 0.67
CA VAL A 68 -0.96 11.60 1.06
C VAL A 68 -0.83 10.55 -0.05
N ARG A 69 -0.93 10.96 -1.32
CA ARG A 69 -0.66 10.11 -2.48
C ARG A 69 0.76 9.58 -2.47
N ALA A 70 1.75 10.44 -2.18
CA ALA A 70 3.13 10.02 -2.07
C ALA A 70 3.35 9.05 -0.89
N LEU A 71 2.66 9.25 0.24
CA LEU A 71 2.68 8.31 1.35
C LEU A 71 2.09 6.94 0.95
N ALA A 72 0.95 6.93 0.26
CA ALA A 72 0.31 5.70 -0.21
C ALA A 72 1.19 4.91 -1.20
N LEU A 73 1.87 5.60 -2.12
CA LEU A 73 2.85 4.97 -3.02
C LEU A 73 4.05 4.41 -2.25
N ARG A 74 4.60 5.18 -1.28
CA ARG A 74 5.67 4.69 -0.41
C ARG A 74 5.26 3.43 0.35
N ASN A 75 4.02 3.39 0.83
CA ASN A 75 3.45 2.24 1.52
C ASN A 75 3.35 1.02 0.60
N LEU A 76 2.87 1.18 -0.64
CA LEU A 76 2.82 0.11 -1.63
C LEU A 76 4.23 -0.41 -1.98
N ASP A 77 5.20 0.49 -2.16
CA ASP A 77 6.59 0.10 -2.43
C ASP A 77 7.20 -0.68 -1.24
N ALA A 78 6.93 -0.24 -0.01
CA ALA A 78 7.38 -0.92 1.19
C ALA A 78 6.76 -2.31 1.33
N PHE A 79 5.48 -2.46 1.00
CA PHE A 79 4.78 -3.75 0.99
C PHE A 79 5.41 -4.73 0.00
N LEU A 80 5.58 -4.32 -1.26
CA LEU A 80 6.22 -5.14 -2.29
C LEU A 80 7.67 -5.47 -1.91
N GLY A 81 8.40 -4.51 -1.36
CA GLY A 81 9.78 -4.70 -0.88
C GLY A 81 9.88 -5.75 0.23
N ARG A 82 8.92 -5.79 1.16
CA ARG A 82 8.84 -6.83 2.21
C ARG A 82 8.62 -8.22 1.63
N ILE A 83 7.72 -8.34 0.64
CA ILE A 83 7.49 -9.61 -0.08
C ILE A 83 8.79 -10.06 -0.77
N VAL A 84 9.39 -9.20 -1.58
CA VAL A 84 10.64 -9.52 -2.31
C VAL A 84 11.77 -9.92 -1.35
N ALA A 85 11.94 -9.20 -0.23
CA ALA A 85 12.94 -9.52 0.77
C ALA A 85 12.72 -10.90 1.39
N ARG A 86 11.46 -11.28 1.66
CA ARG A 86 11.12 -12.62 2.17
C ARG A 86 11.41 -13.70 1.13
N LEU A 87 11.00 -13.51 -0.12
CA LEU A 87 11.24 -14.45 -1.21
C LEU A 87 12.74 -14.68 -1.46
N SER A 88 13.54 -13.62 -1.31
CA SER A 88 15.00 -13.69 -1.44
C SER A 88 15.65 -14.49 -0.30
N ALA A 89 15.06 -14.46 0.89
CA ALA A 89 15.57 -15.18 2.06
C ALA A 89 15.16 -16.66 2.09
N ALA A 90 13.96 -16.97 1.60
CA ALA A 90 13.44 -18.32 1.47
C ALA A 90 12.48 -18.38 0.27
N PRO A 91 12.89 -19.00 -0.85
CA PRO A 91 11.99 -19.23 -1.98
C PRO A 91 10.77 -20.03 -1.54
N LEU A 92 9.58 -19.56 -1.90
CA LEU A 92 8.35 -20.25 -1.57
C LEU A 92 8.13 -21.45 -2.48
N SER A 93 7.46 -22.46 -1.94
CA SER A 93 7.23 -23.73 -2.64
C SER A 93 6.00 -23.69 -3.54
N ASP A 94 5.01 -22.86 -3.20
CA ASP A 94 3.76 -22.72 -3.97
C ASP A 94 3.07 -21.35 -3.81
N TRP A 95 1.94 -21.21 -4.52
CA TRP A 95 1.09 -20.01 -4.51
C TRP A 95 0.32 -19.80 -3.21
N ALA A 96 0.11 -20.87 -2.44
CA ALA A 96 -0.57 -20.77 -1.16
C ALA A 96 0.31 -20.04 -0.15
N GLU A 97 1.60 -20.37 -0.11
CA GLU A 97 2.57 -19.64 0.72
C GLU A 97 2.71 -18.18 0.30
N MET A 98 2.70 -17.88 -1.01
CA MET A 98 2.80 -16.49 -1.49
C MET A 98 1.58 -15.66 -1.14
N THR A 99 0.39 -16.27 -1.20
CA THR A 99 -0.87 -15.65 -0.76
C THR A 99 -0.83 -15.36 0.73
N ASP A 100 -0.43 -16.34 1.53
CA ASP A 100 -0.36 -16.21 2.99
C ASP A 100 0.64 -15.11 3.37
N LEU A 101 1.79 -15.05 2.71
CA LEU A 101 2.80 -13.99 2.88
C LEU A 101 2.24 -12.60 2.57
N ALA A 102 1.57 -12.42 1.43
CA ALA A 102 1.02 -11.13 1.03
C ALA A 102 -0.04 -10.64 2.03
N VAL A 103 -0.92 -11.53 2.51
CA VAL A 103 -1.91 -11.20 3.54
C VAL A 103 -1.23 -10.87 4.88
N ASP A 104 -0.22 -11.65 5.28
CA ASP A 104 0.49 -11.42 6.53
C ASP A 104 1.26 -10.10 6.55
N GLU A 105 1.94 -9.75 5.46
CA GLU A 105 2.64 -8.47 5.36
C GLU A 105 1.66 -7.29 5.38
N PHE A 106 0.49 -7.41 4.74
CA PHE A 106 -0.54 -6.37 4.80
C PHE A 106 -1.07 -6.19 6.24
N VAL A 107 -1.41 -7.29 6.91
CA VAL A 107 -1.88 -7.28 8.31
C VAL A 107 -0.81 -6.73 9.25
N ALA A 108 0.46 -7.12 9.06
CA ALA A 108 1.58 -6.58 9.83
C ALA A 108 1.74 -5.07 9.62
N MET A 109 1.58 -4.58 8.40
CA MET A 109 1.61 -3.14 8.11
C MET A 109 0.44 -2.40 8.77
N LYS A 110 -0.79 -2.94 8.73
CA LYS A 110 -1.93 -2.35 9.46
C LYS A 110 -1.68 -2.22 10.96
N ARG A 111 -0.96 -3.16 11.56
CA ARG A 111 -0.66 -3.17 13.01
C ARG A 111 0.52 -2.30 13.42
N THR A 112 1.54 -2.17 12.57
CA THR A 112 2.85 -1.66 12.99
C THR A 112 3.33 -0.43 12.22
N THR A 113 2.76 -0.14 11.04
CA THR A 113 3.22 0.95 10.19
C THR A 113 2.42 2.22 10.52
N PRO A 114 3.07 3.31 10.98
CA PRO A 114 2.39 4.56 11.25
C PRO A 114 1.58 5.05 10.05
N GLY A 115 0.40 5.58 10.30
CA GLY A 115 -0.53 6.10 9.31
C GLY A 115 -1.21 5.06 8.42
N PHE A 116 -0.76 3.79 8.40
CA PHE A 116 -1.28 2.76 7.49
C PHE A 116 -2.71 2.33 7.83
N GLY A 117 -3.13 2.52 9.09
CA GLY A 117 -4.52 2.38 9.51
C GLY A 117 -5.47 3.41 8.90
N ILE A 118 -4.94 4.55 8.45
CA ILE A 118 -5.69 5.65 7.81
C ILE A 118 -5.45 5.71 6.30
N VAL A 119 -4.22 5.50 5.84
CA VAL A 119 -3.82 5.57 4.42
C VAL A 119 -3.01 4.33 4.08
N ASP A 120 -3.59 3.41 3.32
CA ASP A 120 -2.87 2.23 2.82
C ASP A 120 -2.38 2.42 1.38
N PHE A 121 -2.85 1.62 0.43
CA PHE A 121 -2.46 1.64 -0.98
C PHE A 121 -3.36 2.59 -1.77
N GLY A 122 -3.62 3.76 -1.22
CA GLY A 122 -4.35 4.85 -1.85
C GLY A 122 -5.75 5.06 -1.28
N GLU A 123 -6.33 4.07 -0.59
CA GLU A 123 -7.54 4.32 0.16
C GLU A 123 -7.22 5.18 1.38
N VAL A 124 -8.13 6.10 1.68
CA VAL A 124 -8.05 6.95 2.87
C VAL A 124 -9.28 6.70 3.73
N LEU A 125 -9.09 6.33 4.98
CA LEU A 125 -10.15 6.12 5.95
C LEU A 125 -10.36 7.35 6.83
N SER A 126 -11.59 7.56 7.29
CA SER A 126 -11.91 8.63 8.26
C SER A 126 -11.29 8.40 9.65
N ALA A 127 -11.13 7.13 10.03
CA ALA A 127 -10.49 6.63 11.24
C ALA A 127 -10.02 5.19 11.00
N PRO A 128 -9.18 4.59 11.87
CA PRO A 128 -8.77 3.20 11.69
C PRO A 128 -9.98 2.26 11.70
N GLY A 129 -10.15 1.46 10.63
CA GLY A 129 -11.32 0.59 10.45
C GLY A 129 -12.65 1.32 10.13
N GLY A 130 -12.62 2.65 10.02
CA GLY A 130 -13.75 3.50 9.66
C GLY A 130 -14.09 3.46 8.17
N PRO A 131 -15.15 4.15 7.74
CA PRO A 131 -15.50 4.23 6.32
C PRO A 131 -14.43 4.98 5.52
N ALA A 132 -14.27 4.55 4.27
CA ALA A 132 -13.41 5.20 3.28
C ALA A 132 -13.95 6.59 2.92
N ILE A 133 -13.03 7.52 2.72
CA ILE A 133 -13.31 8.87 2.22
C ILE A 133 -13.55 8.78 0.72
N ARG A 134 -14.72 9.26 0.28
CA ARG A 134 -15.10 9.27 -1.13
C ARG A 134 -14.13 10.08 -1.98
N GLY A 135 -13.91 9.65 -3.21
CA GLY A 135 -13.01 10.32 -4.16
C GLY A 135 -11.53 9.96 -3.97
N THR A 136 -11.23 8.95 -3.13
CA THR A 136 -9.87 8.44 -2.92
C THR A 136 -9.63 7.10 -3.62
N GLU A 137 -10.61 6.59 -4.36
CA GLU A 137 -10.57 5.31 -5.07
C GLU A 137 -9.51 5.28 -6.18
N ARG A 138 -9.07 6.47 -6.65
CA ARG A 138 -8.06 6.71 -7.70
C ARG A 138 -6.92 7.59 -7.17
N MET A 139 -6.51 7.31 -5.94
CA MET A 139 -5.44 8.06 -5.30
C MET A 139 -4.08 7.68 -5.87
N LEU A 140 -3.83 6.45 -6.29
CA LEU A 140 -2.50 6.09 -6.81
C LEU A 140 -2.29 6.56 -8.26
N ASP A 141 -3.33 6.52 -9.10
CA ASP A 141 -3.32 6.95 -10.50
C ASP A 141 -4.66 7.63 -10.84
N ALA A 142 -4.69 8.59 -11.77
CA ALA A 142 -5.92 9.30 -12.12
C ALA A 142 -6.90 8.45 -12.98
N ALA A 143 -6.38 7.51 -13.76
CA ALA A 143 -7.14 6.67 -14.67
C ALA A 143 -7.56 5.34 -14.06
N LEU A 144 -6.76 4.80 -13.13
CA LEU A 144 -6.95 3.47 -12.55
C LEU A 144 -7.38 3.53 -11.10
N GLU A 145 -8.19 2.55 -10.69
CA GLU A 145 -8.53 2.33 -9.29
C GLU A 145 -7.33 1.77 -8.51
N ASN A 146 -7.26 2.09 -7.23
CA ASN A 146 -6.15 1.72 -6.35
C ASN A 146 -5.88 0.20 -6.37
N ASN A 147 -6.91 -0.63 -6.23
CA ASN A 147 -6.78 -2.09 -6.22
C ASN A 147 -6.32 -2.65 -7.58
N ALA A 148 -6.66 -2.00 -8.69
CA ALA A 148 -6.14 -2.38 -10.01
C ALA A 148 -4.62 -2.16 -10.10
N ILE A 149 -4.11 -1.08 -9.49
CA ILE A 149 -2.67 -0.80 -9.43
C ILE A 149 -1.95 -1.80 -8.52
N VAL A 150 -2.54 -2.11 -7.36
CA VAL A 150 -1.99 -3.14 -6.45
C VAL A 150 -1.92 -4.50 -7.16
N ALA A 151 -2.99 -4.89 -7.87
CA ALA A 151 -3.03 -6.13 -8.65
C ALA A 151 -1.96 -6.15 -9.75
N ASP A 152 -1.77 -5.06 -10.50
CA ASP A 152 -0.72 -4.96 -11.53
C ASP A 152 0.69 -5.08 -10.92
N ARG A 153 0.94 -4.46 -9.77
CA ARG A 153 2.23 -4.57 -9.09
C ARG A 153 2.51 -5.97 -8.55
N LEU A 154 1.51 -6.61 -7.96
CA LEU A 154 1.60 -8.00 -7.54
C LEU A 154 1.81 -8.93 -8.74
N ARG A 155 1.11 -8.68 -9.85
CA ARG A 155 1.31 -9.43 -11.11
C ARG A 155 2.75 -9.34 -11.60
N ALA A 156 3.34 -8.15 -11.61
CA ALA A 156 4.73 -7.99 -12.04
C ALA A 156 5.69 -8.83 -11.19
N LEU A 157 5.50 -8.80 -9.86
CA LEU A 157 6.27 -9.62 -8.92
C LEU A 157 6.07 -11.12 -9.19
N VAL A 158 4.82 -11.54 -9.37
CA VAL A 158 4.45 -12.93 -9.68
C VAL A 158 5.12 -13.42 -10.96
N VAL A 159 5.07 -12.63 -12.04
CA VAL A 159 5.66 -12.98 -13.33
C VAL A 159 7.18 -13.08 -13.23
N GLU A 160 7.82 -12.16 -12.50
CA GLU A 160 9.27 -12.17 -12.26
C GLU A 160 9.71 -13.44 -11.52
N GLN A 161 8.97 -13.83 -10.47
CA GLN A 161 9.30 -15.01 -9.65
C GLN A 161 8.98 -16.33 -10.35
N ALA A 162 7.93 -16.38 -11.17
CA ALA A 162 7.56 -17.56 -11.97
C ALA A 162 8.39 -17.72 -13.27
N GLY A 163 9.42 -16.88 -13.48
CA GLY A 163 10.24 -16.94 -14.69
C GLY A 163 9.49 -16.62 -15.99
N GLY A 164 8.43 -15.80 -15.92
CA GLY A 164 7.66 -15.34 -17.07
C GLY A 164 6.42 -16.17 -17.42
N ALA A 165 6.19 -17.31 -16.77
CA ALA A 165 5.05 -18.18 -17.04
C ALA A 165 3.80 -17.75 -16.26
N ALA A 166 3.00 -16.85 -16.83
CA ALA A 166 1.65 -16.54 -16.35
C ALA A 166 0.61 -17.20 -17.26
N GLY A 167 -0.32 -17.94 -16.67
CA GLY A 167 -1.46 -18.51 -17.39
C GLY A 167 -2.41 -17.42 -17.93
N PRO A 168 -3.18 -17.70 -19.00
CA PRO A 168 -4.20 -16.77 -19.48
C PRO A 168 -5.21 -16.49 -18.37
N GLY A 169 -5.49 -15.20 -18.12
CA GLY A 169 -6.46 -14.77 -17.10
C GLY A 169 -5.88 -14.42 -15.73
N LEU A 170 -4.56 -14.54 -15.53
CA LEU A 170 -3.90 -14.12 -14.28
C LEU A 170 -4.25 -12.67 -13.89
N ASP A 171 -4.28 -11.76 -14.86
CA ASP A 171 -4.55 -10.34 -14.64
C ASP A 171 -5.92 -10.14 -13.96
N ARG A 172 -6.96 -10.79 -14.50
CA ARG A 172 -8.31 -10.76 -13.91
C ARG A 172 -8.35 -11.49 -12.58
N ALA A 173 -7.62 -12.59 -12.44
CA ALA A 173 -7.53 -13.33 -11.20
C ALA A 173 -6.96 -12.46 -10.07
N LEU A 174 -5.85 -11.77 -10.31
CA LEU A 174 -5.22 -10.92 -9.31
C LEU A 174 -6.08 -9.72 -8.95
N VAL A 175 -6.77 -9.10 -9.91
CA VAL A 175 -7.73 -8.04 -9.59
C VAL A 175 -8.83 -8.56 -8.65
N VAL A 176 -9.49 -9.67 -9.00
CA VAL A 176 -10.55 -10.25 -8.16
C VAL A 176 -10.02 -10.66 -6.78
N ALA A 177 -8.81 -11.23 -6.73
CA ALA A 177 -8.19 -11.64 -5.48
C ALA A 177 -7.88 -10.44 -4.57
N VAL A 178 -7.34 -9.35 -5.13
CA VAL A 178 -7.04 -8.13 -4.38
C VAL A 178 -8.32 -7.48 -3.87
N GLU A 179 -9.36 -7.36 -4.70
CA GLU A 179 -10.66 -6.80 -4.29
C GLU A 179 -11.29 -7.63 -3.16
N ALA A 180 -11.28 -8.96 -3.29
CA ALA A 180 -11.82 -9.86 -2.28
C ALA A 180 -11.02 -9.79 -0.97
N ALA A 181 -9.68 -9.79 -1.05
CA ALA A 181 -8.82 -9.69 0.12
C ALA A 181 -9.03 -8.36 0.85
N ASP A 182 -9.07 -7.26 0.10
CA ASP A 182 -9.30 -5.92 0.63
C ASP A 182 -10.64 -5.85 1.39
N ALA A 183 -11.73 -6.35 0.80
CA ALA A 183 -13.04 -6.38 1.45
C ALA A 183 -13.07 -7.21 2.75
N VAL A 184 -12.48 -8.41 2.74
CA VAL A 184 -12.46 -9.29 3.93
C VAL A 184 -11.54 -8.73 5.02
N LEU A 185 -10.37 -8.19 4.65
CA LEU A 185 -9.46 -7.58 5.62
C LEU A 185 -10.06 -6.31 6.22
N LYS A 186 -10.76 -5.47 5.45
CA LYS A 186 -11.55 -4.35 5.99
C LYS A 186 -12.57 -4.82 7.01
N LEU A 187 -13.27 -5.92 6.74
CA LEU A 187 -14.19 -6.51 7.70
C LEU A 187 -13.48 -6.97 8.99
N ALA A 188 -12.30 -7.59 8.85
CA ALA A 188 -11.49 -8.03 9.99
C ALA A 188 -11.09 -6.86 10.90
N PHE A 189 -10.61 -5.76 10.33
CA PHE A 189 -10.18 -4.57 11.07
C PHE A 189 -11.32 -3.70 11.59
N ARG A 190 -12.51 -3.77 10.98
CA ARG A 190 -13.73 -3.15 11.52
C ARG A 190 -14.24 -3.88 12.77
N THR A 191 -14.09 -5.19 12.79
CA THR A 191 -14.57 -6.05 13.89
C THR A 191 -13.64 -5.99 15.09
N ARG A 192 -12.32 -5.99 14.86
CA ARG A 192 -11.29 -5.86 15.90
C ARG A 192 -10.18 -4.90 15.47
N PRO A 193 -9.69 -4.01 16.36
CA PRO A 193 -8.62 -3.06 16.02
C PRO A 193 -7.34 -3.71 15.46
N ASP A 194 -6.98 -4.89 15.95
CA ASP A 194 -5.80 -5.64 15.49
C ASP A 194 -6.09 -6.57 14.30
N GLY A 195 -7.31 -6.55 13.76
CA GLY A 195 -7.77 -7.49 12.73
C GLY A 195 -8.19 -8.83 13.34
N ASP A 196 -9.45 -9.21 13.13
CA ASP A 196 -9.99 -10.49 13.56
C ASP A 196 -9.21 -11.67 12.95
N PRO A 197 -8.58 -12.53 13.77
CA PRO A 197 -7.72 -13.60 13.26
C PRO A 197 -8.48 -14.65 12.44
N ASP A 198 -9.76 -14.90 12.75
CA ASP A 198 -10.57 -15.88 12.03
C ASP A 198 -10.92 -15.34 10.64
N LEU A 199 -11.28 -14.05 10.54
CA LEU A 199 -11.53 -13.41 9.25
C LEU A 199 -10.25 -13.29 8.40
N VAL A 200 -9.08 -13.08 9.01
CA VAL A 200 -7.80 -13.12 8.30
C VAL A 200 -7.52 -14.53 7.77
N ALA A 201 -7.80 -15.58 8.54
CA ALA A 201 -7.66 -16.96 8.09
C ALA A 201 -8.62 -17.30 6.93
N GLU A 202 -9.87 -16.85 7.01
CA GLU A 202 -10.86 -16.99 5.93
C GLU A 202 -10.45 -16.24 4.66
N CYS A 203 -9.88 -15.03 4.80
CA CYS A 203 -9.30 -14.29 3.68
C CYS A 203 -8.24 -15.12 2.96
N LYS A 204 -7.26 -15.66 3.71
CA LYS A 204 -6.22 -16.53 3.14
C LYS A 204 -6.82 -17.75 2.45
N LEU A 205 -7.79 -18.42 3.07
CA LEU A 205 -8.44 -19.59 2.50
C LEU A 205 -9.15 -19.26 1.18
N LEU A 206 -9.91 -18.15 1.15
CA LEU A 206 -10.64 -17.67 -0.02
C LEU A 206 -9.69 -17.44 -1.20
N ILE A 207 -8.62 -16.67 -0.97
CA ILE A 207 -7.68 -16.31 -2.05
C ILE A 207 -6.91 -17.54 -2.54
N ARG A 208 -6.42 -18.40 -1.62
CA ARG A 208 -5.72 -19.63 -1.99
C ARG A 208 -6.59 -20.52 -2.88
N ARG A 209 -7.84 -20.76 -2.50
CA ARG A 209 -8.77 -21.60 -3.28
C ARG A 209 -9.11 -20.99 -4.63
N TYR A 210 -9.29 -19.68 -4.68
CA TYR A 210 -9.58 -18.98 -5.92
C TYR A 210 -8.42 -19.05 -6.93
N LEU A 211 -7.18 -18.90 -6.45
CA LEU A 211 -5.98 -18.90 -7.30
C LEU A 211 -5.47 -20.30 -7.66
N ALA A 212 -5.80 -21.34 -6.87
CA ALA A 212 -5.30 -22.72 -7.06
C ALA A 212 -5.62 -23.34 -8.43
N GLY A 213 -6.64 -22.86 -9.14
CA GLY A 213 -7.02 -23.36 -10.47
C GLY A 213 -6.41 -22.59 -11.65
N LEU A 214 -5.76 -21.46 -11.40
CA LEU A 214 -5.32 -20.50 -12.43
C LEU A 214 -3.80 -20.45 -12.61
N LEU A 215 -3.08 -21.15 -11.73
CA LEU A 215 -1.63 -21.13 -11.70
C LEU A 215 -1.09 -22.56 -11.79
N PRO A 216 0.02 -22.80 -12.51
CA PRO A 216 0.59 -24.12 -12.63
C PRO A 216 0.89 -24.69 -11.23
N ARG A 217 0.52 -25.95 -10.99
CA ARG A 217 1.04 -26.69 -9.84
C ARG A 217 2.54 -26.86 -10.06
N THR A 218 3.35 -26.37 -9.13
CA THR A 218 4.79 -26.66 -9.07
C THR A 218 5.03 -28.15 -8.86
#